data_AF-A0A849VT65-F1
#
_entry.id   AF-A0A849VT65-F1
#
_cell.length_a   1.000
_cell.length_b   1.000
_cell.length_c   1.000
_cell.angle_alpha   90.00
_cell.angle_beta   90.00
_cell.angle_gamma   90.00
#
_symmetry.space_group_name_H-M   'P 1'
#
loop_
_entity.id
_entity.type
_entity.pdbx_description
1 polymer ?
#
loop_
_entity_poly.entity_id
_entity_poly.type
_entity_poly.pdbx_seq_one_letter_code
_entity_poly.pdbx_strand_id
1 'polypeptide(L)'
;MFKWRRSVWISVGVISLLAVATAFTVLSFRYDGAEGQKVTLNRDKIAPTDTGTTFPNADGAFGDVNAKPPPDAFHANGSGQVSTRLDERGETLKALPVGKIVLIAPGEMTVQETRTVSARVGVKISDEALMGTVTHDEQTSLKTLHVSTEMEAQLEGSSFRIVPISERVQPIAEGDFPTVWKWQVTALNEGDQILEATLYALIPDGDSTARLRIDSYFGEVSVKVKPASWGEVFLKTLVPLLASLVVMGGIVVLVARVRRRKTPLLPQGGAASFVKRSQTVSDPIPIDYTTVNWDDISGKQQKVLRESIVRTFPKAADFDLFLANELNKGPIGLKVSDGGFEQQVHDYLLYVQAEGWTLDLVRALQEKRFPSTRHLVEQIRATASIDAQLN
;
A
#
# COMPACT_ATOMS: atom_id res chain seq x y z
N MET A 1 58.40 -50.84 23.31
CA MET A 1 58.05 -49.43 23.58
C MET A 1 57.38 -48.84 22.35
N PHE A 2 56.09 -48.51 22.41
CA PHE A 2 55.43 -47.39 21.70
C PHE A 2 53.92 -47.51 21.98
N LYS A 3 53.47 -46.88 23.07
CA LYS A 3 52.08 -46.47 23.25
C LYS A 3 51.95 -45.12 22.55
N TRP A 4 50.96 -44.91 21.68
CA TRP A 4 50.26 -43.62 21.58
C TRP A 4 48.97 -43.68 20.74
N ARG A 5 47.86 -43.37 21.44
CA ARG A 5 46.70 -42.55 21.05
C ARG A 5 45.87 -42.91 19.80
N ARG A 6 44.82 -43.70 20.05
CA ARG A 6 43.47 -43.47 19.49
C ARG A 6 42.64 -42.71 20.54
N SER A 7 41.59 -42.02 20.09
CA SER A 7 40.55 -41.30 20.86
C SER A 7 40.70 -39.78 20.97
N VAL A 8 40.40 -39.06 19.88
CA VAL A 8 39.70 -37.75 19.90
C VAL A 8 39.06 -37.52 18.52
N TRP A 9 37.91 -38.14 18.18
CA TRP A 9 37.19 -37.80 16.92
C TRP A 9 35.65 -37.93 16.97
N ILE A 10 35.02 -38.01 18.15
CA ILE A 10 33.55 -38.21 18.24
C ILE A 10 32.78 -37.02 18.86
N SER A 11 33.44 -35.99 19.38
CA SER A 11 32.76 -34.97 20.20
C SER A 11 32.32 -33.68 19.49
N VAL A 12 32.32 -33.61 18.16
CA VAL A 12 31.88 -32.39 17.43
C VAL A 12 30.50 -32.54 16.78
N GLY A 13 30.02 -33.77 16.54
CA GLY A 13 28.71 -34.00 15.91
C GLY A 13 27.50 -33.80 16.82
N VAL A 14 27.65 -33.88 18.14
CA VAL A 14 26.51 -33.88 19.08
C VAL A 14 26.14 -32.48 19.58
N ILE A 15 27.06 -31.51 19.51
CA ILE A 15 26.83 -30.15 20.04
C ILE A 15 25.99 -29.29 19.08
N SER A 16 26.05 -29.52 17.76
CA SER A 16 25.25 -28.76 16.80
C SER A 16 23.76 -29.14 16.79
N LEU A 17 23.39 -30.35 17.24
CA LEU A 17 21.99 -30.79 17.29
C LEU A 17 21.25 -30.24 18.53
N LEU A 18 21.96 -29.87 19.59
CA LEU A 18 21.36 -29.33 20.81
C LEU A 18 21.00 -27.82 20.71
N ALA A 19 21.70 -27.06 19.85
CA ALA A 19 21.44 -25.63 19.66
C ALA A 19 20.19 -25.35 18.81
N VAL A 20 19.83 -26.25 17.88
CA VAL A 20 18.61 -26.13 17.07
C VAL A 20 17.36 -26.46 17.89
N ALA A 21 17.46 -27.41 18.82
CA ALA A 21 16.35 -27.80 19.70
C ALA A 21 15.99 -26.73 20.74
N THR A 22 16.97 -25.96 21.25
CA THR A 22 16.72 -24.91 22.25
C THR A 22 16.09 -23.65 21.66
N ALA A 23 16.35 -23.32 20.39
CA ALA A 23 15.66 -22.23 19.70
C ALA A 23 14.16 -22.53 19.46
N PHE A 24 13.80 -23.80 19.28
CA PHE A 24 12.40 -24.21 19.06
C PHE A 24 11.57 -24.18 20.36
N THR A 25 12.16 -24.56 21.50
CA THR A 25 11.41 -24.62 22.78
C THR A 25 11.15 -23.23 23.39
N VAL A 26 12.02 -22.25 23.16
CA VAL A 26 11.82 -20.88 23.71
C VAL A 26 10.77 -20.07 22.92
N LEU A 27 10.52 -20.41 21.65
CA LEU A 27 9.52 -19.70 20.83
C LEU A 27 8.12 -20.35 20.85
N SER A 28 7.99 -21.59 21.35
CA SER A 28 6.72 -22.33 21.38
C SER A 28 5.84 -21.99 22.59
N PHE A 29 6.30 -21.16 23.53
CA PHE A 29 5.61 -20.93 24.82
C PHE A 29 4.80 -19.62 24.90
N ARG A 30 4.44 -19.00 23.77
CA ARG A 30 3.69 -17.73 23.79
C ARG A 30 2.53 -17.61 22.78
N TYR A 31 1.92 -18.74 22.44
CA TYR A 31 0.63 -18.75 21.75
C TYR A 31 -0.33 -19.64 22.52
N ASP A 32 -0.92 -19.06 23.57
CA ASP A 32 -2.01 -19.66 24.33
C ASP A 32 -3.21 -18.71 24.25
N GLY A 33 -4.32 -19.22 23.71
CA GLY A 33 -5.68 -18.75 23.94
C GLY A 33 -6.09 -17.35 23.48
N ALA A 34 -6.58 -17.24 22.24
CA ALA A 34 -7.69 -16.32 21.94
C ALA A 34 -8.73 -17.09 21.12
N GLU A 35 -9.46 -17.98 21.81
CA GLU A 35 -10.68 -18.58 21.28
C GLU A 35 -11.73 -17.50 20.99
N GLY A 36 -12.43 -17.69 19.87
CA GLY A 36 -13.27 -16.69 19.23
C GLY A 36 -14.40 -16.15 20.12
N GLN A 37 -14.44 -14.83 20.23
CA GLN A 37 -15.65 -14.12 20.60
C GLN A 37 -16.52 -13.98 19.34
N LYS A 38 -17.50 -14.90 19.17
CA LYS A 38 -18.61 -14.70 18.23
C LYS A 38 -19.39 -13.46 18.67
N VAL A 39 -19.17 -12.33 18.01
CA VAL A 39 -20.03 -11.16 18.13
C VAL A 39 -21.27 -11.42 17.26
N THR A 40 -22.33 -11.95 17.88
CA THR A 40 -23.67 -11.93 17.30
C THR A 40 -24.19 -10.50 17.34
N LEU A 41 -24.10 -9.78 16.22
CA LEU A 41 -24.76 -8.49 16.02
C LEU A 41 -26.27 -8.72 16.03
N ASN A 42 -26.90 -8.41 17.16
CA ASN A 42 -28.34 -8.42 17.34
C ASN A 42 -28.92 -7.19 16.63
N ARG A 43 -29.53 -7.39 15.45
CA ARG A 43 -29.99 -6.32 14.52
C ARG A 43 -31.38 -5.74 14.85
N ASP A 44 -32.02 -6.15 15.94
CA ASP A 44 -33.45 -5.86 16.19
C ASP A 44 -33.75 -4.73 17.18
N LYS A 45 -32.81 -3.79 17.41
CA LYS A 45 -33.09 -2.58 18.22
C LYS A 45 -32.52 -1.33 17.59
N ILE A 46 -33.15 -0.84 16.54
CA ILE A 46 -33.04 0.57 16.13
C ILE A 46 -34.46 1.12 16.08
N ALA A 47 -34.84 1.83 17.15
CA ALA A 47 -36.03 2.66 17.14
C ALA A 47 -35.80 3.86 16.20
N PRO A 48 -36.82 4.34 15.48
CA PRO A 48 -36.69 5.51 14.63
C PRO A 48 -36.47 6.75 15.50
N THR A 49 -35.28 7.34 15.41
CA THR A 49 -35.00 8.66 15.98
C THR A 49 -35.62 9.70 15.07
N ASP A 50 -36.78 10.20 15.51
CA ASP A 50 -37.49 11.34 14.95
C ASP A 50 -36.59 12.58 15.00
N THR A 51 -35.98 12.94 13.87
CA THR A 51 -35.21 14.16 13.70
C THR A 51 -36.13 15.22 13.09
N GLY A 52 -37.04 15.71 13.93
CA GLY A 52 -37.78 16.95 13.66
C GLY A 52 -36.84 18.15 13.71
N THR A 53 -36.11 18.41 12.63
CA THR A 53 -35.50 19.72 12.38
C THR A 53 -36.57 20.67 11.87
N THR A 54 -37.20 21.36 12.81
CA THR A 54 -38.03 22.53 12.55
C THR A 54 -37.13 23.63 12.01
N PHE A 55 -37.23 23.93 10.71
CA PHE A 55 -36.60 25.12 10.14
C PHE A 55 -37.31 26.36 10.71
N PRO A 56 -36.58 27.34 11.26
CA PRO A 56 -37.18 28.59 11.69
C PRO A 56 -37.71 29.33 10.46
N ASN A 57 -39.00 29.70 10.52
CA ASN A 57 -39.64 30.61 9.57
C ASN A 57 -38.80 31.90 9.48
N ALA A 58 -38.22 32.11 8.31
CA ALA A 58 -37.64 33.39 7.92
C ALA A 58 -38.79 34.31 7.46
N ASP A 59 -39.54 34.83 8.42
CA ASP A 59 -40.49 35.92 8.23
C ASP A 59 -39.69 37.23 8.09
N GLY A 60 -38.96 37.35 6.99
CA GLY A 60 -38.12 38.49 6.64
C GLY A 60 -38.62 39.13 5.35
N ALA A 61 -39.46 40.15 5.51
CA ALA A 61 -39.83 41.20 4.56
C ALA A 61 -39.08 41.20 3.21
N PHE A 62 -39.68 40.57 2.20
CA PHE A 62 -39.45 40.93 0.80
C PHE A 62 -40.51 41.93 0.39
N GLY A 63 -40.07 43.15 0.10
CA GLY A 63 -40.92 44.24 -0.34
C GLY A 63 -41.66 43.95 -1.63
N ASP A 64 -42.78 44.65 -1.79
CA ASP A 64 -43.59 44.79 -2.99
C ASP A 64 -42.77 44.72 -4.29
N VAL A 65 -42.84 43.57 -4.96
CA VAL A 65 -42.56 43.43 -6.39
C VAL A 65 -43.81 42.91 -7.07
N ASN A 66 -44.85 43.75 -7.06
CA ASN A 66 -46.00 43.67 -7.95
C ASN A 66 -45.62 44.13 -9.37
N ALA A 67 -44.45 43.68 -9.84
CA ALA A 67 -44.02 43.84 -11.22
C ALA A 67 -44.60 42.65 -11.99
N LYS A 68 -45.66 42.93 -12.75
CA LYS A 68 -46.23 42.05 -13.78
C LYS A 68 -45.08 41.32 -14.50
N PRO A 69 -44.98 39.98 -14.40
CA PRO A 69 -43.95 39.25 -15.13
C PRO A 69 -44.12 39.60 -16.62
N PRO A 70 -43.03 39.95 -17.34
CA PRO A 70 -43.12 40.22 -18.75
C PRO A 70 -43.75 38.99 -19.44
N PRO A 71 -44.85 39.17 -20.18
CA PRO A 71 -45.42 38.08 -20.95
C PRO A 71 -44.39 37.71 -22.03
N ASP A 72 -44.11 36.40 -22.11
CA ASP A 72 -43.60 35.76 -23.33
C ASP A 72 -42.13 35.99 -23.73
N ALA A 73 -41.15 35.56 -22.90
CA ALA A 73 -39.75 35.48 -23.37
C ALA A 73 -38.94 34.25 -22.93
N PHE A 74 -39.54 33.22 -22.35
CA PHE A 74 -38.91 31.90 -22.25
C PHE A 74 -39.63 30.95 -23.21
N HIS A 75 -39.26 31.04 -24.49
CA HIS A 75 -39.60 30.00 -25.46
C HIS A 75 -39.03 28.68 -24.95
N ALA A 76 -39.92 27.78 -24.52
CA ALA A 76 -39.63 26.39 -24.15
C ALA A 76 -39.21 25.52 -25.35
N ASN A 77 -38.35 26.06 -26.24
CA ASN A 77 -37.84 25.38 -27.43
C ASN A 77 -36.66 24.43 -27.14
N GLY A 78 -36.25 24.30 -25.87
CA GLY A 78 -35.09 23.47 -25.49
C GLY A 78 -35.41 22.01 -25.17
N SER A 79 -36.65 21.64 -24.84
CA SER A 79 -36.96 20.26 -24.40
C SER A 79 -37.00 19.25 -25.55
N GLY A 80 -37.46 19.66 -26.75
CA GLY A 80 -37.54 18.78 -27.91
C GLY A 80 -36.18 18.41 -28.52
N GLN A 81 -35.18 19.30 -28.46
CA GLN A 81 -33.85 19.01 -29.01
C GLN A 81 -33.05 18.03 -28.14
N VAL A 82 -33.32 17.97 -26.82
CA VAL A 82 -32.64 17.05 -25.91
C VAL A 82 -33.16 15.62 -26.09
N SER A 83 -34.48 15.43 -26.26
CA SER A 83 -35.05 14.09 -26.49
C SER A 83 -34.55 13.47 -27.79
N THR A 84 -34.52 14.24 -28.89
CA THR A 84 -34.05 13.72 -30.18
C THR A 84 -32.59 13.26 -30.13
N ARG A 85 -31.72 14.00 -29.43
CA ARG A 85 -30.30 13.59 -29.26
C ARG A 85 -30.13 12.32 -28.42
N LEU A 86 -30.97 12.11 -27.41
CA LEU A 86 -30.94 10.90 -26.60
C LEU A 86 -31.42 9.67 -27.39
N ASP A 87 -32.46 9.84 -28.21
CA ASP A 87 -32.98 8.77 -29.07
C ASP A 87 -31.96 8.37 -30.14
N GLU A 88 -31.32 9.34 -30.81
CA GLU A 88 -30.24 9.09 -31.78
C GLU A 88 -29.05 8.35 -31.16
N ARG A 89 -28.69 8.68 -29.92
CA ARG A 89 -27.64 7.97 -29.16
C ARG A 89 -28.05 6.54 -28.83
N GLY A 90 -29.30 6.34 -28.44
CA GLY A 90 -29.86 5.01 -28.17
C GLY A 90 -29.79 4.11 -29.41
N GLU A 91 -30.10 4.64 -30.59
CA GLU A 91 -30.01 3.89 -31.84
C GLU A 91 -28.55 3.63 -32.26
N THR A 92 -27.66 4.61 -32.07
CA THR A 92 -26.21 4.43 -32.30
C THR A 92 -25.64 3.30 -31.46
N LEU A 93 -26.09 3.19 -30.20
CA LEU A 93 -25.68 2.11 -29.30
C LEU A 93 -26.14 0.73 -29.78
N LYS A 94 -27.39 0.62 -30.20
CA LYS A 94 -27.95 -0.64 -30.73
C LYS A 94 -27.26 -1.05 -32.03
N ALA A 95 -26.75 -0.10 -32.80
CA ALA A 95 -26.04 -0.34 -34.05
C ALA A 95 -24.56 -0.75 -33.87
N LEU A 96 -24.01 -0.70 -32.66
CA LEU A 96 -22.63 -1.13 -32.41
C LEU A 96 -22.47 -2.62 -32.71
N PRO A 97 -21.37 -3.03 -33.40
CA PRO A 97 -21.09 -4.43 -33.65
C PRO A 97 -20.98 -5.20 -32.34
N VAL A 98 -21.56 -6.41 -32.32
CA VAL A 98 -21.44 -7.33 -31.19
C VAL A 98 -20.14 -8.09 -31.32
N GLY A 99 -19.26 -7.91 -30.34
CA GLY A 99 -18.02 -8.65 -30.19
C GLY A 99 -18.09 -9.69 -29.07
N LYS A 100 -16.96 -10.35 -28.84
CA LYS A 100 -16.74 -11.28 -27.74
C LYS A 100 -15.60 -10.79 -26.86
N ILE A 101 -15.69 -11.08 -25.57
CA ILE A 101 -14.65 -10.84 -24.59
C ILE A 101 -14.34 -12.12 -23.83
N VAL A 102 -13.06 -12.39 -23.62
CA VAL A 102 -12.60 -13.34 -22.61
C VAL A 102 -11.79 -12.62 -21.55
N LEU A 103 -12.17 -12.81 -20.30
CA LEU A 103 -11.39 -12.40 -19.14
C LEU A 103 -10.63 -13.63 -18.62
N ILE A 104 -9.31 -13.52 -18.54
CA ILE A 104 -8.39 -14.56 -18.09
C ILE A 104 -7.73 -14.07 -16.81
N ALA A 105 -7.90 -14.83 -15.73
CA ALA A 105 -7.43 -14.48 -14.39
C ALA A 105 -6.95 -15.73 -13.65
N PRO A 106 -6.10 -15.60 -12.62
CA PRO A 106 -5.70 -16.75 -11.81
C PRO A 106 -6.90 -17.32 -11.04
N GLY A 107 -7.02 -18.64 -10.95
CA GLY A 107 -8.01 -19.30 -10.09
C GLY A 107 -7.65 -19.23 -8.61
N GLU A 108 -6.36 -19.30 -8.31
CA GLU A 108 -5.82 -19.23 -6.95
C GLU A 108 -4.58 -18.33 -6.91
N MET A 109 -4.38 -17.67 -5.77
CA MET A 109 -3.18 -16.88 -5.47
C MET A 109 -2.75 -17.11 -4.01
N THR A 110 -1.54 -16.73 -3.66
CA THR A 110 -1.07 -16.59 -2.29
C THR A 110 -0.94 -15.10 -1.93
N VAL A 111 -1.08 -14.75 -0.65
CA VAL A 111 -0.88 -13.36 -0.19
C VAL A 111 0.52 -12.89 -0.62
N GLN A 112 0.60 -11.69 -1.20
CA GLN A 112 1.77 -11.07 -1.84
C GLN A 112 2.23 -11.69 -3.17
N GLU A 113 1.53 -12.71 -3.68
CA GLU A 113 1.79 -13.22 -5.02
C GLU A 113 1.32 -12.22 -6.06
N THR A 114 2.11 -12.09 -7.12
CA THR A 114 1.81 -11.21 -8.25
C THR A 114 1.57 -12.05 -9.50
N ARG A 115 0.40 -11.88 -10.12
CA ARG A 115 -0.03 -12.58 -11.33
C ARG A 115 -0.51 -11.60 -12.39
N THR A 116 -0.60 -12.07 -13.63
CA THR A 116 -1.13 -11.26 -14.73
C THR A 116 -2.62 -11.59 -14.92
N VAL A 117 -3.44 -10.57 -15.05
CA VAL A 117 -4.84 -10.67 -15.49
C VAL A 117 -4.92 -10.04 -16.88
N SER A 118 -5.71 -10.64 -17.77
CA SER A 118 -5.90 -10.08 -19.11
C SER A 118 -7.35 -10.15 -19.57
N ALA A 119 -7.79 -9.08 -20.24
CA ALA A 119 -9.04 -9.04 -20.97
C ALA A 119 -8.72 -8.99 -22.46
N ARG A 120 -9.35 -9.86 -23.24
CA ARG A 120 -9.17 -9.88 -24.70
C ARG A 120 -10.51 -9.70 -25.36
N VAL A 121 -10.59 -8.73 -26.28
CA VAL A 121 -11.81 -8.39 -27.00
C VAL A 121 -11.56 -8.53 -28.50
N GLY A 122 -12.54 -9.08 -29.22
CA GLY A 122 -12.48 -9.14 -30.68
C GLY A 122 -13.87 -9.16 -31.32
N VAL A 123 -13.90 -8.73 -32.58
CA VAL A 123 -15.11 -8.70 -33.42
C VAL A 123 -14.92 -9.69 -34.57
N LYS A 124 -15.87 -10.62 -34.74
CA LYS A 124 -15.82 -11.74 -35.71
C LYS A 124 -14.63 -12.69 -35.53
N ILE A 125 -14.12 -12.81 -34.31
CA ILE A 125 -13.04 -13.74 -33.95
C ILE A 125 -13.59 -15.09 -33.45
N SER A 126 -12.85 -16.18 -33.68
CA SER A 126 -13.18 -17.49 -33.10
C SER A 126 -12.88 -17.54 -31.60
N ASP A 127 -13.60 -18.40 -30.86
CA ASP A 127 -13.40 -18.53 -29.41
C ASP A 127 -12.00 -19.04 -29.06
N GLU A 128 -11.44 -19.93 -29.90
CA GLU A 128 -10.09 -20.46 -29.76
C GLU A 128 -9.02 -19.37 -29.89
N ALA A 129 -9.14 -18.50 -30.90
CA ALA A 129 -8.22 -17.39 -31.09
C ALA A 129 -8.33 -16.35 -29.97
N LEU A 130 -9.55 -16.14 -29.45
CA LEU A 130 -9.78 -15.23 -28.33
C LEU A 130 -9.18 -15.77 -27.03
N MET A 131 -9.39 -17.04 -26.70
CA MET A 131 -8.81 -17.69 -25.51
C MET A 131 -7.28 -17.75 -25.58
N GLY A 132 -6.72 -18.07 -26.75
CA GLY A 132 -5.29 -18.34 -26.92
C GLY A 132 -4.79 -19.43 -25.96
N THR A 133 -3.54 -19.33 -25.51
CA THR A 133 -2.97 -20.29 -24.54
C THR A 133 -3.40 -19.92 -23.11
N VAL A 134 -4.25 -20.76 -22.51
CA VAL A 134 -4.70 -20.66 -21.12
C VAL A 134 -3.99 -21.74 -20.31
N THR A 135 -3.39 -21.40 -19.17
CA THR A 135 -2.73 -22.38 -18.30
C THR A 135 -3.73 -23.07 -17.37
N HIS A 136 -3.36 -24.20 -16.77
CA HIS A 136 -4.28 -24.99 -15.93
C HIS A 136 -4.68 -24.28 -14.62
N ASP A 137 -3.89 -23.29 -14.17
CA ASP A 137 -4.14 -22.47 -12.98
C ASP A 137 -4.94 -21.19 -13.29
N GLU A 138 -5.30 -20.96 -14.54
CA GLU A 138 -6.12 -19.84 -14.97
C GLU A 138 -7.59 -20.23 -15.12
N GLN A 139 -8.47 -19.30 -14.78
CA GLN A 139 -9.89 -19.36 -15.06
C GLN A 139 -10.25 -18.36 -16.15
N THR A 140 -11.25 -18.73 -16.96
CA THR A 140 -11.69 -17.91 -18.09
C THR A 140 -13.19 -17.62 -18.01
N SER A 141 -13.57 -16.40 -18.38
CA SER A 141 -14.97 -15.98 -18.50
C SER A 141 -15.19 -15.41 -19.90
N LEU A 142 -15.86 -16.18 -20.76
CA LEU A 142 -16.23 -15.77 -22.12
C LEU A 142 -17.63 -15.15 -22.12
N LYS A 143 -17.80 -13.92 -22.61
CA LYS A 143 -19.11 -13.28 -22.82
C LYS A 143 -19.15 -12.49 -24.13
N THR A 144 -20.31 -11.92 -24.44
CA THR A 144 -20.54 -10.99 -25.56
C THR A 144 -20.65 -9.56 -25.06
N LEU A 145 -20.24 -8.58 -25.87
CA LEU A 145 -20.41 -7.15 -25.58
C LEU A 145 -20.59 -6.35 -26.87
N HIS A 146 -21.13 -5.13 -26.76
CA HIS A 146 -21.08 -4.16 -27.85
C HIS A 146 -19.71 -3.48 -27.91
N VAL A 147 -19.14 -3.39 -29.10
CA VAL A 147 -17.78 -2.91 -29.33
C VAL A 147 -17.80 -1.66 -30.19
N SER A 148 -16.96 -0.68 -29.85
CA SER A 148 -16.70 0.52 -30.63
C SER A 148 -15.28 0.51 -31.20
N THR A 149 -14.97 1.47 -32.08
CA THR A 149 -13.63 1.61 -32.69
C THR A 149 -12.53 1.83 -31.65
N GLU A 150 -12.84 2.47 -30.52
CA GLU A 150 -11.96 2.59 -29.37
C GLU A 150 -12.69 2.15 -28.11
N MET A 151 -11.99 1.49 -27.20
CA MET A 151 -12.55 1.09 -25.91
C MET A 151 -11.59 1.40 -24.77
N GLU A 152 -12.15 1.63 -23.58
CA GLU A 152 -11.40 1.74 -22.33
C GLU A 152 -11.65 0.52 -21.45
N ALA A 153 -10.61 -0.06 -20.87
CA ALA A 153 -10.73 -1.12 -19.87
C ALA A 153 -10.20 -0.70 -18.51
N GLN A 154 -10.91 -1.12 -17.46
CA GLN A 154 -10.55 -0.90 -16.06
C GLN A 154 -10.69 -2.22 -15.28
N LEU A 155 -9.80 -2.41 -14.31
CA LEU A 155 -9.81 -3.55 -13.40
C LEU A 155 -9.71 -3.03 -11.97
N GLU A 156 -10.63 -3.46 -11.12
CA GLU A 156 -10.76 -3.03 -9.73
C GLU A 156 -10.89 -4.23 -8.79
N GLY A 157 -10.57 -4.03 -7.51
CA GLY A 157 -10.66 -5.07 -6.48
C GLY A 157 -9.99 -4.62 -5.18
N SER A 158 -10.76 -4.57 -4.09
CA SER A 158 -10.31 -3.96 -2.82
C SER A 158 -9.15 -4.68 -2.13
N SER A 159 -9.00 -5.99 -2.40
CA SER A 159 -7.97 -6.84 -1.79
C SER A 159 -6.78 -7.08 -2.71
N PHE A 160 -6.62 -6.25 -3.74
CA PHE A 160 -5.56 -6.37 -4.72
C PHE A 160 -4.87 -5.03 -4.95
N ARG A 161 -3.55 -5.07 -5.16
CA ARG A 161 -2.83 -3.97 -5.80
C ARG A 161 -2.82 -4.25 -7.30
N ILE A 162 -3.36 -3.32 -8.09
CA ILE A 162 -3.54 -3.47 -9.53
C ILE A 162 -2.70 -2.42 -10.25
N VAL A 163 -1.81 -2.86 -11.15
CA VAL A 163 -0.97 -1.99 -11.98
C VAL A 163 -1.25 -2.29 -13.45
N PRO A 164 -1.73 -1.32 -14.24
CA PRO A 164 -1.94 -1.53 -15.67
C PRO A 164 -0.60 -1.72 -16.39
N ILE A 165 -0.52 -2.76 -17.23
CA ILE A 165 0.65 -3.04 -18.08
C ILE A 165 0.44 -2.44 -19.47
N SER A 166 -0.78 -2.51 -19.99
CA SER A 166 -1.17 -1.94 -21.29
C SER A 166 -1.86 -0.59 -21.13
N GLU A 167 -1.96 0.16 -22.22
CA GLU A 167 -2.79 1.38 -22.26
C GLU A 167 -4.25 1.05 -21.93
N ARG A 168 -4.89 1.96 -21.18
CA ARG A 168 -6.29 1.80 -20.75
C ARG A 168 -7.25 1.93 -21.93
N VAL A 169 -6.98 2.89 -22.81
CA VAL A 169 -7.74 3.13 -24.04
C VAL A 169 -7.00 2.48 -25.19
N GLN A 170 -7.66 1.62 -25.95
CA GLN A 170 -7.07 0.99 -27.13
C GLN A 170 -8.06 0.96 -28.31
N PRO A 171 -7.55 1.05 -29.55
CA PRO A 171 -8.36 0.82 -30.73
C PRO A 171 -8.74 -0.67 -30.85
N ILE A 172 -9.90 -0.95 -31.40
CA ILE A 172 -10.37 -2.31 -31.69
C ILE A 172 -10.36 -2.54 -33.19
N ALA A 173 -9.66 -3.60 -33.59
CA ALA A 173 -9.65 -4.08 -34.96
C ALA A 173 -10.69 -5.20 -35.15
N GLU A 174 -11.32 -5.21 -36.32
CA GLU A 174 -12.14 -6.34 -36.75
C GLU A 174 -11.24 -7.44 -37.35
N GLY A 175 -11.60 -8.71 -37.14
CA GLY A 175 -10.93 -9.86 -37.75
C GLY A 175 -10.28 -10.80 -36.73
N ASP A 176 -9.15 -11.40 -37.12
CA ASP A 176 -8.53 -12.52 -36.39
C ASP A 176 -7.62 -12.11 -35.23
N PHE A 177 -7.50 -10.81 -34.94
CA PHE A 177 -6.58 -10.29 -33.92
C PHE A 177 -7.36 -9.67 -32.74
N PRO A 178 -7.26 -10.23 -31.53
CA PRO A 178 -7.91 -9.63 -30.37
C PRO A 178 -7.10 -8.44 -29.85
N THR A 179 -7.80 -7.39 -29.42
CA THR A 179 -7.21 -6.32 -28.60
C THR A 179 -7.06 -6.83 -27.17
N VAL A 180 -5.91 -6.57 -26.54
CA VAL A 180 -5.56 -7.16 -25.24
C VAL A 180 -5.21 -6.07 -24.23
N TRP A 181 -5.92 -6.10 -23.10
CA TRP A 181 -5.52 -5.37 -21.90
C TRP A 181 -4.88 -6.31 -20.90
N LYS A 182 -3.80 -5.85 -20.25
CA LYS A 182 -3.06 -6.60 -19.24
C LYS A 182 -2.89 -5.77 -17.99
N TRP A 183 -3.05 -6.42 -16.84
CA TRP A 183 -2.78 -5.87 -15.53
C TRP A 183 -1.91 -6.81 -14.73
N GLN A 184 -1.02 -6.23 -13.94
CA GLN A 184 -0.30 -6.93 -12.89
C GLN A 184 -1.11 -6.79 -11.59
N VAL A 185 -1.46 -7.92 -10.99
CA VAL A 185 -2.33 -8.00 -9.83
C VAL A 185 -1.58 -8.69 -8.69
N THR A 186 -1.44 -8.00 -7.56
CA THR A 186 -0.82 -8.53 -6.34
C THR A 186 -1.88 -8.72 -5.26
N ALA A 187 -2.01 -9.94 -4.72
CA ALA A 187 -2.99 -10.23 -3.68
C ALA A 187 -2.55 -9.66 -2.32
N LEU A 188 -3.41 -8.91 -1.65
CA LEU A 188 -3.10 -8.25 -0.38
C LEU A 188 -3.66 -8.99 0.83
N ASN A 189 -4.86 -9.57 0.70
CA ASN A 189 -5.57 -10.24 1.78
C ASN A 189 -5.94 -11.69 1.39
N GLU A 190 -5.95 -12.58 2.36
CA GLU A 190 -6.40 -13.97 2.19
C GLU A 190 -7.94 -14.09 2.04
N GLY A 191 -8.41 -15.27 1.64
CA GLY A 191 -9.83 -15.59 1.47
C GLY A 191 -10.27 -15.56 0.01
N ASP A 192 -11.57 -15.70 -0.21
CA ASP A 192 -12.18 -15.56 -1.54
C ASP A 192 -12.34 -14.08 -1.84
N GLN A 193 -11.65 -13.59 -2.88
CA GLN A 193 -11.57 -12.18 -3.23
C GLN A 193 -12.12 -11.96 -4.64
N ILE A 194 -12.72 -10.80 -4.90
CA ILE A 194 -13.37 -10.50 -6.18
C ILE A 194 -12.51 -9.48 -6.96
N LEU A 195 -12.30 -9.76 -8.24
CA LEU A 195 -11.81 -8.82 -9.23
C LEU A 195 -12.96 -8.42 -10.15
N GLU A 196 -13.10 -7.12 -10.39
CA GLU A 196 -14.13 -6.53 -11.24
C GLU A 196 -13.48 -5.91 -12.47
N ALA A 197 -13.80 -6.44 -13.65
CA ALA A 197 -13.37 -5.89 -14.92
C ALA A 197 -14.55 -5.14 -15.56
N THR A 198 -14.33 -3.86 -15.86
CA THR A 198 -15.32 -3.03 -16.57
C THR A 198 -14.74 -2.52 -17.88
N LEU A 199 -15.48 -2.70 -18.97
CA LEU A 199 -15.09 -2.20 -20.28
C LEU A 199 -16.11 -1.20 -20.79
N TYR A 200 -15.61 -0.13 -21.39
CA TYR A 200 -16.40 0.96 -21.88
C TYR A 200 -16.20 1.14 -23.38
N ALA A 201 -17.30 1.16 -24.11
CA ALA A 201 -17.31 1.62 -25.49
C ALA A 201 -17.12 3.14 -25.50
N LEU A 202 -16.19 3.63 -26.31
CA LEU A 202 -15.96 5.05 -26.53
C LEU A 202 -16.52 5.44 -27.91
N ILE A 203 -17.55 6.26 -27.90
CA ILE A 203 -18.19 6.76 -29.12
C ILE A 203 -17.82 8.25 -29.31
N PRO A 204 -17.37 8.66 -30.50
CA PRO A 204 -17.17 10.08 -30.80
C PRO A 204 -18.51 10.84 -30.76
N ASP A 205 -18.59 11.91 -29.98
CA ASP A 205 -19.78 12.76 -29.89
C ASP A 205 -19.65 13.96 -30.84
N GLY A 206 -19.84 13.70 -32.14
CA GLY A 206 -19.76 14.71 -33.21
C GLY A 206 -18.36 15.33 -33.37
N ASP A 207 -18.30 16.65 -33.56
CA ASP A 207 -17.05 17.43 -33.66
C ASP A 207 -16.34 17.64 -32.30
N SER A 208 -16.97 17.21 -31.20
CA SER A 208 -16.37 17.34 -29.88
C SER A 208 -15.41 16.18 -29.62
N THR A 209 -14.27 16.47 -28.98
CA THR A 209 -13.34 15.46 -28.48
C THR A 209 -13.91 14.67 -27.29
N ALA A 210 -15.16 14.93 -26.89
CA ALA A 210 -15.81 14.22 -25.81
C ALA A 210 -16.14 12.79 -26.26
N ARG A 211 -15.65 11.82 -25.48
CA ARG A 211 -15.98 10.40 -25.67
C ARG A 211 -17.09 10.05 -24.70
N LEU A 212 -18.21 9.55 -25.21
CA LEU A 212 -19.25 9.02 -24.34
C LEU A 212 -18.82 7.65 -23.83
N ARG A 213 -18.79 7.49 -22.52
CA ARG A 213 -18.39 6.27 -21.83
C ARG A 213 -19.63 5.46 -21.50
N ILE A 214 -19.76 4.28 -22.11
CA ILE A 214 -20.96 3.45 -21.97
C ILE A 214 -20.53 2.08 -21.49
N ASP A 215 -21.12 1.66 -20.38
CA ASP A 215 -20.82 0.36 -19.78
C ASP A 215 -21.23 -0.74 -20.75
N SER A 216 -20.22 -1.37 -21.35
CA SER A 216 -20.41 -2.42 -22.36
C SER A 216 -20.27 -3.81 -21.76
N TYR A 217 -19.62 -3.92 -20.60
CA TYR A 217 -19.35 -5.18 -19.94
C TYR A 217 -18.96 -4.97 -18.48
N PHE A 218 -19.60 -5.77 -17.63
CA PHE A 218 -19.20 -6.00 -16.25
C PHE A 218 -18.93 -7.50 -16.01
N GLY A 219 -17.75 -7.80 -15.45
CA GLY A 219 -17.31 -9.16 -15.17
C GLY A 219 -16.66 -9.27 -13.80
N GLU A 220 -17.19 -10.17 -12.99
CA GLU A 220 -16.60 -10.56 -11.71
C GLU A 220 -15.84 -11.87 -11.86
N VAL A 221 -14.68 -11.95 -11.21
CA VAL A 221 -13.91 -13.18 -11.07
C VAL A 221 -13.53 -13.38 -9.62
N SER A 222 -13.90 -14.55 -9.07
CA SER A 222 -13.53 -14.95 -7.71
C SER A 222 -12.16 -15.62 -7.72
N VAL A 223 -11.21 -15.06 -6.99
CA VAL A 223 -9.84 -15.56 -6.84
C VAL A 223 -9.66 -16.04 -5.41
N LYS A 224 -9.26 -17.29 -5.26
CA LYS A 224 -8.99 -17.86 -3.94
C LYS A 224 -7.58 -17.50 -3.47
N VAL A 225 -7.47 -16.65 -2.47
CA VAL A 225 -6.18 -16.22 -1.91
C VAL A 225 -5.83 -17.02 -0.65
N LYS A 226 -4.76 -17.81 -0.72
CA LYS A 226 -4.25 -18.59 0.41
C LYS A 226 -3.30 -17.73 1.27
N PRO A 227 -3.23 -17.95 2.59
CA PRO A 227 -2.20 -17.34 3.43
C PRO A 227 -0.82 -17.63 2.86
N ALA A 228 0.09 -16.67 2.99
CA ALA A 228 1.51 -16.92 2.72
C ALA A 228 1.99 -18.04 3.65
N SER A 229 2.40 -19.18 3.09
CA SER A 229 2.88 -20.28 3.91
C SER A 229 4.20 -19.87 4.55
N TRP A 230 4.26 -19.86 5.89
CA TRP A 230 5.47 -19.50 6.63
C TRP A 230 6.68 -20.34 6.22
N GLY A 231 6.47 -21.59 5.78
CA GLY A 231 7.53 -22.47 5.30
C GLY A 231 8.29 -21.90 4.09
N GLU A 232 7.60 -21.29 3.13
CA GLU A 232 8.24 -20.74 1.94
C GLU A 232 8.97 -19.42 2.21
N VAL A 233 8.37 -18.55 3.02
CA VAL A 233 8.97 -17.27 3.42
C VAL A 233 10.19 -17.51 4.32
N PHE A 234 10.09 -18.43 5.27
CA PHE A 234 11.16 -18.76 6.20
C PHE A 234 12.34 -19.40 5.48
N LEU A 235 12.12 -20.36 4.56
CA LEU A 235 13.22 -21.00 3.82
C LEU A 235 13.97 -20.02 2.91
N LYS A 236 13.26 -19.11 2.21
CA LYS A 236 13.93 -18.12 1.35
C LYS A 236 14.76 -17.11 2.14
N THR A 237 14.33 -16.75 3.35
CA THR A 237 14.99 -15.71 4.16
C THR A 237 16.10 -16.29 5.05
N LEU A 238 15.91 -17.48 5.65
CA LEU A 238 16.83 -18.02 6.64
C LEU A 238 18.02 -18.77 6.05
N VAL A 239 17.85 -19.45 4.91
CA VAL A 239 18.93 -20.22 4.28
C VAL A 239 20.18 -19.36 3.98
N PRO A 240 20.08 -18.15 3.39
CA PRO A 240 21.27 -17.32 3.19
C PRO A 240 21.89 -16.82 4.51
N LEU A 241 21.08 -16.53 5.53
CA LEU A 241 21.58 -16.13 6.85
C LEU A 241 22.33 -17.28 7.56
N LEU A 242 21.80 -18.49 7.53
CA LEU A 242 22.48 -19.67 8.09
C LEU A 242 23.77 -20.00 7.33
N ALA A 243 23.78 -19.86 6.00
CA ALA A 243 25.01 -20.03 5.21
C ALA A 243 26.10 -19.02 5.62
N SER A 244 25.73 -17.76 5.90
CA SER A 244 26.68 -16.72 6.34
C SER A 244 27.27 -16.99 7.73
N LEU A 245 26.49 -17.58 8.65
CA LEU A 245 26.93 -17.92 9.99
C LEU A 245 27.95 -19.07 10.02
N VAL A 246 27.86 -20.03 9.09
CA VAL A 246 28.85 -21.11 8.96
C VAL A 246 30.22 -20.54 8.54
N VAL A 247 30.24 -19.55 7.65
CA VAL A 247 31.48 -18.88 7.22
C VAL A 247 32.11 -18.07 8.37
N MET A 248 31.29 -17.32 9.12
CA MET A 248 31.76 -16.51 10.26
C MET A 248 32.20 -17.38 11.45
N GLY A 249 31.49 -18.47 11.74
CA GLY A 249 31.86 -19.43 12.79
C GLY A 249 33.23 -20.10 12.53
N GLY A 250 33.54 -20.42 11.27
CA GLY A 250 34.86 -20.92 10.88
C GLY A 250 36.00 -19.93 11.14
N ILE A 251 35.75 -18.64 10.91
CA ILE A 251 36.74 -17.56 11.12
C ILE A 251 36.97 -17.30 12.62
N VAL A 252 35.92 -17.28 13.44
CA VAL A 252 36.04 -17.03 14.89
C VAL A 252 36.79 -18.16 15.60
N VAL A 253 36.56 -19.42 15.22
CA VAL A 253 37.33 -20.55 15.77
C VAL A 253 38.82 -20.47 15.39
N LEU A 254 39.13 -19.98 14.19
CA LEU A 254 40.51 -19.79 13.74
C LEU A 254 41.20 -18.63 14.49
N VAL A 255 40.51 -17.51 14.74
CA VAL A 255 41.05 -16.35 15.47
C VAL A 255 41.17 -16.62 16.98
N ALA A 256 40.20 -17.30 17.60
CA ALA A 256 40.24 -17.67 19.01
C ALA A 256 41.38 -18.66 19.33
N ARG A 257 41.76 -19.51 18.36
CA ARG A 257 42.92 -20.41 18.50
C ARG A 257 44.26 -19.66 18.45
N VAL A 258 44.31 -18.52 17.77
CA VAL A 258 45.53 -17.69 17.64
C VAL A 258 45.71 -16.73 18.82
N ARG A 259 44.64 -16.24 19.45
CA ARG A 259 44.71 -15.24 20.54
C ARG A 259 44.92 -15.79 21.97
N ARG A 260 44.94 -17.10 22.21
CA ARG A 260 45.21 -17.69 23.56
C ARG A 260 46.65 -17.56 24.08
N ARG A 261 47.47 -16.66 23.52
CA ARG A 261 48.79 -16.34 24.07
C ARG A 261 48.84 -14.84 24.32
N LYS A 262 48.96 -14.46 25.60
CA LYS A 262 49.17 -13.11 26.16
C LYS A 262 47.91 -12.46 26.73
N THR A 263 47.67 -12.75 28.02
CA THR A 263 46.85 -11.92 28.89
C THR A 263 47.79 -11.09 29.77
N PRO A 264 47.76 -9.76 29.71
CA PRO A 264 48.29 -8.91 30.77
C PRO A 264 47.18 -8.60 31.78
N LEU A 265 47.50 -8.84 33.05
CA LEU A 265 46.79 -8.33 34.23
C LEU A 265 47.01 -6.81 34.32
N LEU A 266 46.00 -6.04 34.73
CA LEU A 266 46.07 -4.73 35.42
C LEU A 266 44.62 -4.18 35.60
N PRO A 267 44.37 -3.12 36.39
CA PRO A 267 44.21 -3.13 37.84
C PRO A 267 42.83 -2.61 38.27
N GLN A 268 42.45 -2.92 39.51
CA GLN A 268 41.35 -2.24 40.22
C GLN A 268 41.73 -0.78 40.53
N GLY A 269 40.79 0.15 40.37
CA GLY A 269 40.83 1.44 41.07
C GLY A 269 40.24 2.61 40.29
N GLY A 270 39.18 3.22 40.83
CA GLY A 270 38.70 4.53 40.39
C GLY A 270 37.20 4.74 40.62
N ALA A 271 36.82 5.03 41.87
CA ALA A 271 35.48 5.49 42.21
C ALA A 271 35.27 6.91 41.64
N ALA A 272 34.37 7.05 40.67
CA ALA A 272 33.95 8.34 40.14
C ALA A 272 32.77 8.88 40.97
N SER A 273 33.00 10.02 41.62
CA SER A 273 32.02 10.79 42.37
C SER A 273 30.96 11.39 41.43
N PHE A 274 29.71 11.05 41.69
CA PHE A 274 28.55 11.49 40.92
C PHE A 274 28.07 12.86 41.43
N VAL A 275 28.43 13.93 40.74
CA VAL A 275 27.95 15.30 41.02
C VAL A 275 26.55 15.47 40.42
N LYS A 276 25.54 15.55 41.29
CA LYS A 276 24.14 15.79 40.95
C LYS A 276 23.95 17.26 40.56
N ARG A 277 24.09 17.57 39.26
CA ARG A 277 23.80 18.90 38.70
C ARG A 277 22.28 19.08 38.62
N SER A 278 21.72 19.86 39.54
CA SER A 278 20.34 20.34 39.50
C SER A 278 20.16 21.25 38.28
N GLN A 279 19.53 20.72 37.22
CA GLN A 279 19.03 21.51 36.11
C GLN A 279 17.83 22.31 36.60
N THR A 280 18.02 23.61 36.78
CA THR A 280 16.95 24.60 36.77
C THR A 280 16.19 24.47 35.44
N VAL A 281 14.91 24.09 35.54
CA VAL A 281 13.97 24.01 34.41
C VAL A 281 13.72 25.43 33.94
N SER A 282 14.52 25.89 32.99
CA SER A 282 14.25 27.10 32.20
C SER A 282 13.04 26.83 31.31
N ASP A 283 12.16 27.81 31.21
CA ASP A 283 10.96 27.75 30.38
C ASP A 283 11.28 27.26 28.95
N PRO A 284 10.40 26.45 28.33
CA PRO A 284 10.64 25.89 27.02
C PRO A 284 10.84 27.03 26.02
N ILE A 285 12.05 27.10 25.46
CA ILE A 285 12.39 28.04 24.39
C ILE A 285 11.40 27.80 23.24
N PRO A 286 10.70 28.83 22.74
CA PRO A 286 9.83 28.69 21.58
C PRO A 286 10.61 28.09 20.40
N ILE A 287 10.13 26.97 19.85
CA ILE A 287 10.75 26.33 18.70
C ILE A 287 10.41 27.17 17.46
N ASP A 288 11.42 27.77 16.85
CA ASP A 288 11.27 28.50 15.59
C ASP A 288 11.27 27.54 14.39
N TYR A 289 10.10 27.37 13.77
CA TYR A 289 9.92 26.53 12.59
C TYR A 289 10.23 27.25 11.27
N THR A 290 10.43 28.56 11.26
CA THR A 290 10.52 29.36 10.02
C THR A 290 11.89 29.28 9.34
N THR A 291 12.93 28.86 10.07
CA THR A 291 14.31 28.81 9.56
C THR A 291 14.60 27.69 8.56
N VAL A 292 13.73 26.68 8.47
CA VAL A 292 13.91 25.51 7.61
C VAL A 292 12.79 25.50 6.58
N ASN A 293 13.14 25.38 5.30
CA ASN A 293 12.15 25.11 4.26
C ASN A 293 11.75 23.63 4.36
N TRP A 294 10.63 23.35 5.02
CA TRP A 294 10.18 21.97 5.30
C TRP A 294 9.74 21.22 4.04
N ASP A 295 9.42 21.93 2.96
CA ASP A 295 9.04 21.34 1.68
C ASP A 295 10.26 21.01 0.81
N ASP A 296 11.45 21.44 1.22
CA ASP A 296 12.71 21.20 0.52
C ASP A 296 13.85 20.80 1.49
N ILE A 297 13.61 19.74 2.28
CA ILE A 297 14.62 19.22 3.18
C ILE A 297 15.63 18.34 2.43
N SER A 298 16.93 18.50 2.74
CA SER A 298 18.01 17.73 2.12
C SER A 298 17.93 16.25 2.44
N GLY A 299 18.56 15.39 1.63
CA GLY A 299 18.59 13.94 1.89
C GLY A 299 19.20 13.57 3.25
N LYS A 300 20.13 14.38 3.79
CA LYS A 300 20.66 14.19 5.15
C LYS A 300 19.62 14.56 6.22
N GLN A 301 18.87 15.63 6.01
CA GLN A 301 17.78 16.03 6.90
C GLN A 301 16.65 15.01 6.90
N GLN A 302 16.25 14.50 5.74
CA GLN A 302 15.29 13.39 5.62
C GLN A 302 15.76 12.15 6.38
N LYS A 303 17.05 11.83 6.33
CA LYS A 303 17.62 10.69 7.08
C LYS A 303 17.44 10.88 8.59
N VAL A 304 17.73 12.06 9.13
CA VAL A 304 17.52 12.37 10.57
C VAL A 304 16.05 12.22 10.95
N LEU A 305 15.13 12.71 10.10
CA LEU A 305 13.69 12.58 10.31
C LEU A 305 13.25 11.11 10.29
N ARG A 306 13.70 10.33 9.29
CA ARG A 306 13.42 8.89 9.17
C ARG A 306 13.89 8.12 10.40
N GLU A 307 15.14 8.31 10.82
CA GLU A 307 15.70 7.62 11.98
C GLU A 307 14.93 7.96 13.26
N SER A 308 14.49 9.22 13.40
CA SER A 308 13.68 9.66 14.53
C SER A 308 12.30 9.00 14.54
N ILE A 309 11.64 8.88 13.38
CA ILE A 309 10.35 8.19 13.24
C ILE A 309 10.51 6.70 13.57
N VAL A 310 11.47 6.01 12.95
CA VAL A 310 11.67 4.57 13.14
C VAL A 310 12.01 4.23 14.59
N ARG A 311 12.79 5.09 15.26
CA ARG A 311 13.10 4.93 16.68
C ARG A 311 11.90 5.18 17.59
N THR A 312 11.00 6.08 17.19
CA THR A 312 9.80 6.43 17.96
C THR A 312 8.71 5.37 17.82
N PHE A 313 8.56 4.81 16.62
CA PHE A 313 7.56 3.82 16.27
C PHE A 313 8.26 2.56 15.75
N PRO A 314 8.63 1.60 16.60
CA PRO A 314 9.36 0.41 16.16
C PRO A 314 8.57 -0.49 15.19
N LYS A 315 7.26 -0.26 15.04
CA LYS A 315 6.36 -1.03 14.17
C LYS A 315 5.56 -0.08 13.28
N ALA A 316 5.31 -0.52 12.05
CA ALA A 316 4.51 0.23 11.07
C ALA A 316 3.11 0.59 11.60
N ALA A 317 2.42 -0.37 12.23
CA ALA A 317 1.07 -0.16 12.76
C ALA A 317 0.98 0.97 13.80
N ASP A 318 2.03 1.17 14.62
CA ASP A 318 2.05 2.24 15.63
C ASP A 318 2.18 3.62 14.95
N PHE A 319 2.96 3.69 13.87
CA PHE A 319 3.10 4.91 13.08
C PHE A 319 1.83 5.20 12.28
N ASP A 320 1.19 4.18 11.71
CA ASP A 320 -0.09 4.31 11.02
C ASP A 320 -1.20 4.86 11.93
N LEU A 321 -1.25 4.37 13.17
CA LEU A 321 -2.19 4.87 14.18
C LEU A 321 -1.92 6.34 14.52
N PHE A 322 -0.65 6.73 14.62
CA PHE A 322 -0.26 8.13 14.83
C PHE A 322 -0.69 9.01 13.64
N LEU A 323 -0.46 8.57 12.40
CA LEU A 323 -0.86 9.29 11.20
C LEU A 323 -2.37 9.50 11.14
N ALA A 324 -3.16 8.48 11.48
CA ALA A 324 -4.61 8.57 11.50
C ALA A 324 -5.10 9.54 12.59
N ASN A 325 -4.59 9.40 13.82
CA ASN A 325 -5.10 10.16 14.97
C ASN A 325 -4.66 11.62 14.98
N GLU A 326 -3.41 11.91 14.58
CA GLU A 326 -2.82 13.23 14.75
C GLU A 326 -2.85 14.08 13.48
N LEU A 327 -2.84 13.44 12.31
CA LEU A 327 -2.72 14.12 11.02
C LEU A 327 -3.89 13.83 10.08
N ASN A 328 -4.85 13.00 10.49
CA ASN A 328 -5.96 12.52 9.67
C ASN A 328 -5.45 11.96 8.32
N LYS A 329 -4.35 11.20 8.36
CA LYS A 329 -3.74 10.55 7.19
C LYS A 329 -3.97 9.05 7.24
N GLY A 330 -4.09 8.44 6.06
CA GLY A 330 -4.16 6.98 5.95
C GLY A 330 -2.83 6.29 6.29
N PRO A 331 -2.84 4.96 6.47
CA PRO A 331 -1.64 4.17 6.75
C PRO A 331 -0.61 4.29 5.63
N ILE A 332 0.68 4.19 5.99
CA ILE A 332 1.80 4.36 5.07
C ILE A 332 1.73 3.36 3.90
N GLY A 333 1.29 2.13 4.16
CA GLY A 333 1.22 1.06 3.16
C GLY A 333 0.26 1.32 1.99
N LEU A 334 -0.62 2.32 2.09
CA LEU A 334 -1.47 2.75 0.96
C LEU A 334 -0.76 3.72 0.00
N LYS A 335 0.37 4.29 0.41
CA LYS A 335 1.06 5.36 -0.32
C LYS A 335 2.44 4.94 -0.83
N VAL A 336 3.01 3.88 -0.26
CA VAL A 336 4.35 3.41 -0.61
C VAL A 336 4.34 1.94 -0.99
N SER A 337 5.36 1.54 -1.75
CA SER A 337 5.59 0.15 -2.13
C SER A 337 5.87 -0.72 -0.91
N ASP A 338 5.63 -2.04 -1.06
CA ASP A 338 5.94 -2.99 0.01
C ASP A 338 7.46 -3.06 0.23
N GLY A 339 7.86 -3.13 1.50
CA GLY A 339 9.25 -3.05 1.90
C GLY A 339 9.40 -3.17 3.42
N GLY A 340 10.64 -3.16 3.91
CA GLY A 340 10.88 -3.03 5.35
C GLY A 340 10.36 -1.69 5.86
N PHE A 341 9.91 -1.64 7.12
CA PHE A 341 9.30 -0.42 7.69
C PHE A 341 10.18 0.83 7.53
N GLU A 342 11.51 0.71 7.68
CA GLU A 342 12.42 1.84 7.45
C GLU A 342 12.38 2.34 6.00
N GLN A 343 12.31 1.43 5.02
CA GLN A 343 12.16 1.79 3.61
C GLN A 343 10.79 2.43 3.34
N GLN A 344 9.73 1.88 3.94
CA GLN A 344 8.39 2.47 3.83
C GLN A 344 8.35 3.90 4.39
N VAL A 345 9.00 4.15 5.54
CA VAL A 345 9.12 5.52 6.09
C VAL A 345 9.93 6.42 5.15
N HIS A 346 11.01 5.91 4.53
CA HIS A 346 11.78 6.69 3.57
C HIS A 346 10.93 7.14 2.37
N ASP A 347 10.26 6.19 1.72
CA ASP A 347 9.43 6.46 0.54
C ASP A 347 8.24 7.35 0.92
N TYR A 348 7.70 7.17 2.13
CA TYR A 348 6.59 7.96 2.62
C TYR A 348 7.00 9.41 2.89
N LEU A 349 8.22 9.65 3.38
CA LEU A 349 8.73 11.02 3.57
C LEU A 349 8.90 11.76 2.23
N LEU A 350 9.25 11.06 1.15
CA LEU A 350 9.26 11.65 -0.20
C LEU A 350 7.85 12.06 -0.62
N TYR A 351 6.86 11.21 -0.35
CA TYR A 351 5.45 11.53 -0.60
C TYR A 351 4.97 12.72 0.24
N VAL A 352 5.27 12.75 1.54
CA VAL A 352 4.92 13.85 2.46
C VAL A 352 5.49 15.18 1.96
N GLN A 353 6.73 15.18 1.49
CA GLN A 353 7.40 16.36 0.97
C GLN A 353 6.77 16.83 -0.34
N ALA A 354 6.45 15.91 -1.25
CA ALA A 354 5.77 16.25 -2.51
C ALA A 354 4.38 16.86 -2.29
N GLU A 355 3.70 16.46 -1.21
CA GLU A 355 2.37 16.97 -0.83
C GLU A 355 2.42 18.22 0.07
N GLY A 356 3.62 18.70 0.46
CA GLY A 356 3.81 19.96 1.17
C GLY A 356 3.30 19.98 2.62
N TRP A 357 3.34 18.84 3.33
CA TRP A 357 2.90 18.77 4.74
C TRP A 357 3.96 18.23 5.70
N THR A 358 5.25 18.33 5.32
CA THR A 358 6.38 17.92 6.17
C THR A 358 6.40 18.66 7.51
N LEU A 359 6.08 19.96 7.52
CA LEU A 359 6.05 20.76 8.75
C LEU A 359 5.00 20.23 9.74
N ASP A 360 3.80 19.88 9.26
CA ASP A 360 2.73 19.37 10.12
C ASP A 360 3.11 18.02 10.73
N LEU A 361 3.75 17.14 9.95
CA LEU A 361 4.30 15.89 10.46
C LEU A 361 5.33 16.14 11.58
N VAL A 362 6.30 17.03 11.36
CA VAL A 362 7.33 17.35 12.36
C VAL A 362 6.73 17.98 13.62
N ARG A 363 5.75 18.88 13.45
CA ARG A 363 5.04 19.52 14.57
C ARG A 363 4.31 18.48 15.40
N ALA A 364 3.52 17.60 14.78
CA ALA A 364 2.80 16.54 15.47
C ALA A 364 3.75 15.57 16.22
N LEU A 365 4.89 15.23 15.61
CA LEU A 365 5.92 14.39 16.25
C LEU A 365 6.53 15.05 17.50
N GLN A 366 6.70 16.37 17.49
CA GLN A 366 7.23 17.11 18.64
C GLN A 366 6.19 17.35 19.73
N GLU A 367 4.95 17.61 19.35
CA GLU A 367 3.85 17.88 20.29
C GLU A 367 3.58 16.70 21.23
N LYS A 368 3.71 15.46 20.73
CA LYS A 368 3.63 14.24 21.55
C LYS A 368 4.82 14.03 22.49
N ARG A 369 5.86 14.86 22.39
CA ARG A 369 7.04 14.87 23.28
C ARG A 369 7.75 13.51 23.40
N PHE A 370 7.74 12.70 22.34
CA PHE A 370 8.49 11.45 22.32
C PHE A 370 9.97 11.71 22.61
N PRO A 371 10.66 10.90 23.42
CA PRO A 371 12.05 11.16 23.80
C PRO A 371 12.99 11.35 22.60
N SER A 372 12.75 10.63 21.51
CA SER A 372 13.50 10.68 20.25
C SER A 372 13.23 11.92 19.40
N THR A 373 12.07 12.56 19.53
CA THR A 373 11.67 13.69 18.67
C THR A 373 11.81 15.05 19.34
N ARG A 374 12.11 15.11 20.65
CA ARG A 374 12.25 16.38 21.41
C ARG A 374 13.19 17.38 20.73
N HIS A 375 14.30 16.90 20.19
CA HIS A 375 15.34 17.72 19.58
C HIS A 375 15.34 17.65 18.05
N LEU A 376 14.25 17.16 17.44
CA LEU A 376 14.20 16.87 16.02
C LEU A 376 14.47 18.10 15.14
N VAL A 377 13.81 19.22 15.42
CA VAL A 377 14.01 20.48 14.66
C VAL A 377 15.46 20.98 14.80
N GLU A 378 16.06 20.88 15.98
CA GLU A 378 17.44 21.30 16.22
C GLU A 378 18.43 20.40 15.47
N GLN A 379 18.18 19.09 15.43
CA GLN A 379 19.01 18.14 14.68
C GLN A 379 18.92 18.38 13.17
N ILE A 380 17.73 18.68 12.65
CA ILE A 380 17.51 19.00 11.24
C ILE A 380 18.19 20.32 10.87
N ARG A 381 18.10 21.34 11.73
CA ARG A 381 18.79 22.62 11.55
C ARG A 381 20.31 22.48 11.59
N ALA A 382 20.84 21.71 12.55
CA ALA A 382 22.27 21.45 12.66
C ALA A 382 22.80 20.77 11.38
N THR A 383 22.01 19.86 10.80
CA THR A 383 22.37 19.20 9.54
C THR A 383 22.41 20.18 8.36
N ALA A 384 21.43 21.09 8.25
CA ALA A 384 21.44 22.15 7.23
C ALA A 384 22.65 23.10 7.37
N SER A 385 23.02 23.46 8.60
CA SER A 385 24.18 24.32 8.83
C SER A 385 25.50 23.67 8.38
N ILE A 386 25.62 22.35 8.52
CA ILE A 386 26.80 21.60 8.05
C ILE A 386 26.83 21.59 6.51
N ASP A 387 25.69 21.36 5.88
CA ASP A 387 25.59 21.36 4.41
C ASP A 387 25.91 22.75 3.82
N ALA A 388 25.47 23.83 4.47
CA ALA A 388 25.77 25.20 4.07
C ALA A 388 27.24 25.61 4.25
N GLN A 389 28.01 24.91 5.10
CA GLN A 389 29.45 25.17 5.30
C GLN A 389 30.35 24.39 4.34
N LEU A 390 29.82 23.32 3.73
CA LEU A 390 30.58 22.44 2.82
C LEU A 390 30.43 22.84 1.35
N ASN A 391 29.46 23.69 1.03
CA ASN A 391 29.25 24.31 -0.28
C ASN A 391 29.81 25.74 -0.25
#